data_AF-A0A496UUV1-F1
#
_entry.id   AF-A0A496UUV1-F1
#
_cell.length_a   1.000
_cell.length_b   1.000
_cell.length_c   1.000
_cell.angle_alpha   90.00
_cell.angle_beta   90.00
_cell.angle_gamma   90.00
#
_symmetry.space_group_name_H-M   'P 1'
#
loop_
_entity.id
_entity.type
_entity.pdbx_description
1 polymer ?
#
loop_
_entity_poly.entity_id
_entity_poly.type
_entity_poly.pdbx_seq_one_letter_code
_entity_poly.pdbx_strand_id
1 'polypeptide(L)'
;GLPDDTDWSMSVFLSLPIFEGGGRFAETRRSTQETYRLEIARRAAAERIERDVRSAVFQATSSRLSINLSRQAAEAARLNLGLVTDNYTLGRALLVDLIDAQTNALNTELTAADAVYGHLLDLMRVERAVGRFTFFTEAEEQTAWLDELETFAAGR
;
A
#
# COMPACT_ATOMS: atom_id res chain seq x y z
N GLY A 1 -6.08 -82.31 -36.16
CA GLY A 1 -5.52 -81.09 -35.56
C GLY A 1 -6.59 -80.03 -35.63
N LEU A 2 -6.86 -79.35 -34.51
CA LEU A 2 -7.79 -78.22 -34.47
C LEU A 2 -7.01 -76.93 -34.80
N PRO A 3 -7.54 -76.00 -35.60
CA PRO A 3 -6.89 -74.71 -35.82
C PRO A 3 -7.03 -73.85 -34.56
N ASP A 4 -5.93 -73.24 -34.16
CA ASP A 4 -5.82 -72.33 -33.03
C ASP A 4 -6.22 -70.91 -33.50
N ASP A 5 -7.41 -70.47 -33.08
CA ASP A 5 -7.98 -69.16 -33.43
C ASP A 5 -7.52 -68.14 -32.39
N THR A 6 -6.30 -67.61 -32.56
CA THR A 6 -5.81 -66.47 -31.77
C THR A 6 -5.17 -65.46 -32.70
N ASP A 7 -6.02 -64.64 -33.32
CA ASP A 7 -5.58 -63.47 -34.06
C ASP A 7 -5.51 -62.26 -33.12
N TRP A 8 -4.29 -61.77 -32.88
CA TRP A 8 -4.05 -60.51 -32.20
C TRP A 8 -3.45 -59.53 -33.20
N SER A 9 -4.00 -58.31 -33.27
CA SER A 9 -3.46 -57.24 -34.09
C SER A 9 -3.17 -56.02 -33.24
N MET A 10 -1.95 -55.48 -33.38
CA MET A 10 -1.56 -54.18 -32.85
C MET A 10 -1.34 -53.23 -34.02
N SER A 11 -2.00 -52.07 -34.01
CA SER A 11 -1.87 -51.06 -35.06
C SER A 11 -1.27 -49.78 -34.50
N VAL A 12 -0.27 -49.23 -35.19
CA VAL A 12 0.33 -47.93 -34.89
C VAL A 12 -0.05 -46.96 -36.01
N PHE A 13 -0.72 -45.87 -35.66
CA PHE A 13 -1.08 -44.81 -36.59
C PHE A 13 -0.12 -43.63 -36.45
N LEU A 14 0.56 -43.28 -37.54
CA LEU A 14 1.38 -42.09 -37.64
C LEU A 14 0.70 -41.08 -38.58
N SER A 15 0.52 -39.84 -38.14
CA SER A 15 -0.04 -38.76 -38.95
C SER A 15 0.94 -37.60 -39.02
N LEU A 16 1.35 -37.23 -40.24
CA LEU A 16 2.17 -36.05 -40.52
C LEU A 16 1.46 -35.21 -41.59
N PRO A 17 0.76 -34.13 -41.20
CA PRO A 17 0.10 -33.26 -42.16
C PRO A 17 1.13 -32.47 -42.99
N ILE A 18 1.03 -32.58 -44.31
CA ILE A 18 1.97 -31.97 -45.28
C ILE A 18 1.56 -30.56 -45.74
N PHE A 19 0.27 -30.19 -45.61
CA PHE A 19 -0.22 -28.85 -45.96
C PHE A 19 -1.49 -28.50 -45.18
N GLU A 20 -1.43 -27.46 -44.34
CA GLU A 20 -2.54 -27.01 -43.48
C GLU A 20 -3.07 -25.62 -43.88
N GLY A 21 -2.84 -25.17 -45.13
CA GLY A 21 -3.34 -23.88 -45.61
C GLY A 21 -2.84 -22.66 -44.84
N GLY A 22 -1.70 -22.78 -44.15
CA GLY A 22 -1.16 -21.73 -43.28
C GLY A 22 -1.72 -21.72 -41.84
N GLY A 23 -2.64 -22.63 -41.49
CA GLY A 23 -3.24 -22.73 -40.16
C GLY A 23 -2.21 -22.86 -39.03
N ARG A 24 -1.21 -23.74 -39.19
CA ARG A 24 -0.09 -23.87 -38.25
C ARG A 24 0.67 -22.57 -38.02
N PHE A 25 0.92 -21.84 -39.11
CA PHE A 25 1.65 -20.58 -39.06
C PHE A 25 0.83 -19.50 -38.36
N ALA A 26 -0.48 -19.43 -38.64
CA ALA A 26 -1.40 -18.52 -37.97
C ALA A 26 -1.50 -18.81 -36.46
N GLU A 27 -1.58 -20.09 -36.07
CA GLU A 27 -1.63 -20.51 -34.67
C GLU A 27 -0.34 -20.16 -33.92
N THR A 28 0.82 -20.49 -34.49
CA THR A 28 2.11 -20.09 -33.90
C THR A 28 2.20 -18.57 -33.77
N ARG A 29 1.79 -17.81 -34.80
CA ARG A 29 1.80 -16.35 -34.74
C ARG A 29 0.87 -15.80 -33.67
N ARG A 30 -0.32 -16.40 -33.48
CA ARG A 30 -1.26 -16.05 -32.43
C ARG A 30 -0.66 -16.30 -31.04
N SER A 31 -0.10 -17.48 -30.83
CA SER A 31 0.56 -17.86 -29.57
C SER A 31 1.73 -16.90 -29.23
N THR A 32 2.57 -16.55 -30.21
CA THR A 32 3.65 -15.57 -30.01
C THR A 32 3.12 -14.19 -29.62
N GLN A 33 2.03 -13.74 -30.25
CA GLN A 33 1.40 -12.45 -29.90
C GLN A 33 0.76 -12.48 -28.51
N GLU A 34 0.20 -13.61 -28.10
CA GLU A 34 -0.34 -13.81 -26.76
C GLU A 34 0.76 -13.76 -25.70
N THR A 35 1.88 -14.43 -25.92
CA THR A 35 3.06 -14.34 -25.04
C THR A 35 3.56 -12.91 -24.92
N TYR A 36 3.67 -12.17 -26.03
CA TYR A 36 4.08 -10.76 -26.01
C TYR A 36 3.11 -9.89 -25.19
N ARG A 37 1.80 -10.11 -25.31
CA ARG A 37 0.79 -9.43 -24.49
C ARG A 37 0.94 -9.75 -23.00
N LEU A 38 1.19 -11.01 -22.66
CA LEU A 38 1.41 -11.43 -21.27
C LEU A 38 2.68 -10.82 -20.68
N GLU A 39 3.76 -10.69 -21.46
CA GLU A 39 4.98 -10.01 -21.02
C GLU A 39 4.74 -8.52 -20.74
N ILE A 40 4.01 -7.82 -21.61
CA ILE A 40 3.61 -6.43 -21.38
C ILE A 40 2.76 -6.32 -20.12
N ALA A 41 1.75 -7.18 -19.96
CA ALA A 41 0.88 -7.19 -18.79
C ALA A 41 1.67 -7.43 -17.49
N ARG A 42 2.66 -8.33 -17.52
CA ARG A 42 3.56 -8.59 -16.40
C ARG A 42 4.41 -7.37 -16.05
N ARG A 43 5.00 -6.70 -17.04
CA ARG A 43 5.79 -5.46 -16.81
C ARG A 43 4.91 -4.35 -16.22
N ALA A 44 3.72 -4.14 -16.79
CA ALA A 44 2.77 -3.15 -16.29
C ALA A 44 2.30 -3.45 -14.85
N ALA A 45 2.14 -4.73 -14.49
CA ALA A 45 1.83 -5.14 -13.13
C ALA A 45 2.99 -4.84 -12.16
N ALA A 46 4.23 -5.14 -12.55
CA ALA A 46 5.41 -4.84 -11.74
C ALA A 46 5.56 -3.32 -11.51
N GLU A 47 5.44 -2.51 -12.56
CA GLU A 47 5.49 -1.04 -12.47
C GLU A 47 4.34 -0.47 -11.62
N ARG A 48 3.16 -1.10 -11.64
CA ARG A 48 2.05 -0.70 -10.76
C ARG A 48 2.40 -0.98 -9.30
N ILE A 49 2.87 -2.18 -8.98
CA ILE A 49 3.27 -2.54 -7.62
C ILE A 49 4.35 -1.58 -7.10
N GLU A 50 5.38 -1.30 -7.90
CA GLU A 50 6.44 -0.36 -7.51
C GLU A 50 5.89 1.04 -7.21
N ARG A 51 5.01 1.56 -8.07
CA ARG A 51 4.38 2.87 -7.85
C ARG A 51 3.50 2.89 -6.61
N ASP A 52 2.74 1.83 -6.38
CA ASP A 52 1.84 1.73 -5.23
C ASP A 52 2.64 1.68 -3.91
N VAL A 53 3.74 0.91 -3.87
CA VAL A 53 4.66 0.87 -2.73
C VAL A 53 5.27 2.25 -2.47
N ARG A 54 5.83 2.89 -3.50
CA ARG A 54 6.43 4.24 -3.38
C ARG A 54 5.39 5.25 -2.88
N SER A 55 4.18 5.21 -3.42
CA SER A 55 3.11 6.11 -3.00
C SER A 55 2.72 5.91 -1.54
N ALA A 56 2.58 4.66 -1.09
CA ALA A 56 2.26 4.33 0.29
C ALA A 56 3.36 4.82 1.26
N VAL A 57 4.63 4.62 0.92
CA VAL A 57 5.76 5.08 1.73
C VAL A 57 5.75 6.62 1.83
N PHE A 58 5.57 7.33 0.72
CA PHE A 58 5.49 8.79 0.75
C PHE A 58 4.31 9.30 1.59
N GLN A 59 3.15 8.62 1.53
CA GLN A 59 2.00 8.97 2.36
C GLN A 59 2.30 8.78 3.85
N ALA A 60 2.90 7.65 4.24
CA ALA A 60 3.29 7.37 5.63
C ALA A 60 4.31 8.39 6.15
N THR A 61 5.31 8.75 5.35
CA THR A 61 6.27 9.81 5.72
C THR A 61 5.59 11.16 5.87
N SER A 62 4.65 11.50 4.98
CA SER A 62 3.90 12.76 5.09
C SER A 62 3.02 12.81 6.33
N SER A 63 2.30 11.73 6.66
CA SER A 63 1.45 11.69 7.86
C SER A 63 2.28 11.72 9.15
N ARG A 64 3.50 11.20 9.14
CA ARG A 64 4.44 11.38 10.26
C ARG A 64 4.76 12.85 10.51
N LEU A 65 4.98 13.63 9.46
CA LEU A 65 5.18 15.08 9.57
C LEU A 65 3.90 15.78 10.06
N SER A 66 2.73 15.36 9.57
CA SER A 66 1.44 15.87 10.03
C SER A 66 1.23 15.69 11.54
N ILE A 67 1.64 14.55 12.13
CA ILE A 67 1.59 14.35 13.59
C ILE A 67 2.34 15.48 14.32
N ASN A 68 3.56 15.78 13.87
CA ASN A 68 4.40 16.79 14.53
C ASN A 68 3.77 18.19 14.41
N LEU A 69 3.33 18.55 13.21
CA LEU A 69 2.67 19.84 12.96
C LEU A 69 1.37 20.00 13.78
N SER A 70 0.53 18.97 13.82
CA SER A 70 -0.71 19.00 14.59
C SER A 70 -0.46 19.08 16.10
N ARG A 71 0.60 18.43 16.61
CA ARG A 71 1.02 18.58 18.01
C ARG A 71 1.46 20.00 18.34
N GLN A 72 2.26 20.62 17.48
CA GLN A 72 2.67 22.02 17.67
C GLN A 72 1.47 22.97 17.65
N ALA A 73 0.50 22.73 16.75
CA ALA A 73 -0.72 23.51 16.69
C ALA A 73 -1.56 23.37 17.98
N ALA A 74 -1.71 22.15 18.51
CA ALA A 74 -2.39 21.89 19.78
C ALA A 74 -1.69 22.58 20.96
N GLU A 75 -0.35 22.54 21.01
CA GLU A 75 0.42 23.24 22.04
C GLU A 75 0.21 24.76 21.97
N ALA A 76 0.29 25.35 20.78
CA ALA A 76 0.04 26.77 20.58
C ALA A 76 -1.38 27.18 20.98
N ALA A 77 -2.39 26.39 20.61
CA ALA A 77 -3.78 26.65 21.00
C ALA A 77 -3.99 26.56 22.51
N ARG A 78 -3.34 25.61 23.19
CA ARG A 78 -3.35 25.47 24.65
C ARG A 78 -2.71 26.66 25.35
N LEU A 79 -1.56 27.15 24.84
CA LEU A 79 -0.92 28.36 25.36
C LEU A 79 -1.82 29.59 25.19
N ASN A 80 -2.46 29.74 24.03
CA ASN A 80 -3.42 30.81 23.78
C ASN A 80 -4.61 30.75 24.73
N LEU A 81 -5.17 29.56 24.97
CA LEU A 81 -6.24 29.37 25.95
C LEU A 81 -5.81 29.85 27.35
N GLY A 82 -4.58 29.55 27.78
CA GLY A 82 -4.05 30.05 29.04
C GLY A 82 -4.05 31.58 29.10
N LEU A 83 -3.50 32.24 28.08
CA LEU A 83 -3.44 33.71 28.00
C LEU A 83 -4.83 34.36 27.99
N VAL A 84 -5.78 33.79 27.24
CA VAL A 84 -7.16 34.30 27.18
C VAL A 84 -7.88 34.08 28.49
N THR A 85 -7.65 32.95 29.16
CA THR A 85 -8.20 32.66 30.50
C THR A 85 -7.71 33.69 31.51
N ASP A 86 -6.41 33.99 31.54
CA ASP A 86 -5.83 35.00 32.42
C ASP A 86 -6.44 36.38 32.15
N ASN A 87 -6.53 36.79 30.88
CA ASN A 87 -7.15 38.05 30.50
C ASN A 87 -8.64 38.12 30.88
N TYR A 88 -9.39 37.03 30.71
CA TYR A 88 -10.79 36.97 31.10
C TYR A 88 -10.97 37.15 32.61
N THR A 89 -10.15 36.47 33.43
CA THR A 89 -10.20 36.60 34.91
C THR A 89 -9.84 38.01 35.38
N LEU A 90 -9.01 38.73 34.62
CA LEU A 90 -8.67 40.14 34.86
C LEU A 90 -9.70 41.13 34.28
N GLY A 91 -10.78 40.65 33.64
CA GLY A 91 -11.78 41.48 32.97
C GLY A 91 -11.30 42.16 31.69
N ARG A 92 -10.21 41.66 31.09
CA ARG A 92 -9.53 42.19 29.89
C ARG A 92 -9.87 41.45 28.60
N ALA A 93 -10.59 40.33 28.67
CA ALA A 93 -11.12 39.58 27.53
C ALA A 93 -12.61 39.29 27.74
N LEU A 94 -13.33 39.08 26.65
CA LEU A 94 -14.76 38.75 26.69
C LEU A 94 -14.96 37.25 26.95
N LEU A 95 -16.15 36.89 27.46
CA LEU A 95 -16.51 35.47 27.62
C LEU A 95 -16.51 34.72 26.27
N VAL A 96 -16.89 35.41 25.18
CA VAL A 96 -16.85 34.81 23.83
C VAL A 96 -15.43 34.48 23.41
N ASP A 97 -14.44 35.33 23.69
CA ASP A 97 -13.04 35.07 23.39
C ASP A 97 -12.53 33.82 24.13
N LEU A 98 -12.96 33.65 25.39
CA LEU A 98 -12.63 32.47 26.19
C LEU A 98 -13.23 31.19 25.58
N ILE A 99 -14.51 31.22 25.20
CA ILE A 99 -15.18 30.07 24.58
C ILE A 99 -14.53 29.71 23.24
N ASP A 100 -14.15 30.70 22.43
CA ASP A 100 -13.46 30.49 21.16
C ASP A 100 -12.08 29.87 21.38
N ALA A 101 -11.32 30.35 22.36
CA ALA A 101 -10.03 29.78 22.72
C ALA A 101 -10.14 28.33 23.24
N GLN A 102 -11.15 28.03 24.05
CA GLN A 102 -11.44 26.68 24.54
C GLN A 102 -11.80 25.74 23.39
N THR A 103 -12.66 26.19 22.49
CA THR A 103 -13.10 25.43 21.32
C THR A 103 -11.92 25.14 20.39
N ASN A 104 -11.06 26.13 20.14
CA ASN A 104 -9.88 25.95 19.31
C ASN A 104 -8.87 24.97 19.94
N ALA A 105 -8.62 25.07 21.25
CA ALA A 105 -7.75 24.14 21.96
C ALA A 105 -8.27 22.70 21.86
N LEU A 106 -9.57 22.48 22.10
CA LEU A 106 -10.17 21.16 21.98
C LEU A 106 -10.07 20.61 20.55
N ASN A 107 -10.40 21.42 19.54
CA ASN A 107 -10.37 20.98 18.14
C ASN A 107 -8.95 20.63 17.67
N THR A 108 -7.95 21.41 18.08
CA THR A 108 -6.54 21.16 17.72
C THR A 108 -5.97 19.93 18.43
N GLU A 109 -6.35 19.70 19.69
CA GLU A 109 -6.02 18.45 20.41
C GLU A 109 -6.64 17.22 19.72
N LEU A 110 -7.91 17.28 19.33
CA LEU A 110 -8.57 16.21 18.57
C LEU A 110 -7.86 15.96 17.23
N THR A 111 -7.54 17.02 16.50
CA THR A 111 -6.80 16.93 15.23
C THR A 111 -5.41 16.28 15.42
N ALA A 112 -4.72 16.59 16.52
CA ALA A 112 -3.42 15.99 16.84
C ALA A 112 -3.55 14.50 17.17
N ALA A 113 -4.62 14.08 17.85
CA ALA A 113 -4.91 12.67 18.08
C ALA A 113 -5.26 11.94 16.78
N ASP A 114 -6.12 12.52 15.93
CA ASP A 114 -6.51 11.96 14.64
C ASP A 114 -5.32 11.80 13.68
N ALA A 115 -4.35 12.72 13.72
CA ALA A 115 -3.13 12.62 12.93
C ALA A 115 -2.33 11.34 13.25
N VAL A 116 -2.35 10.88 14.51
CA VAL A 116 -1.69 9.62 14.91
C VAL A 116 -2.42 8.42 14.30
N TYR A 117 -3.75 8.39 14.36
CA TYR A 117 -4.52 7.31 13.75
C TYR A 117 -4.37 7.29 12.22
N GLY A 118 -4.38 8.45 11.58
CA GLY A 118 -4.13 8.58 10.15
C GLY A 118 -2.78 7.99 9.73
N HIS A 119 -1.72 8.28 10.51
CA HIS A 119 -0.40 7.70 10.25
C HIS A 119 -0.36 6.18 10.41
N LEU A 120 -1.03 5.62 11.42
CA LEU A 120 -1.13 4.16 11.60
C LEU A 120 -1.84 3.50 10.42
N LEU A 121 -2.89 4.12 9.88
CA LEU A 121 -3.55 3.65 8.67
C LEU A 121 -2.61 3.69 7.45
N ASP A 122 -1.80 4.73 7.30
CA ASP A 122 -0.83 4.83 6.22
C ASP A 122 0.29 3.80 6.33
N LEU A 123 0.74 3.51 7.55
CA LEU A 123 1.72 2.44 7.78
C LEU A 123 1.16 1.07 7.38
N MET A 124 -0.11 0.78 7.70
CA MET A 124 -0.78 -0.44 7.22
C MET A 124 -0.94 -0.49 5.69
N ARG A 125 -1.03 0.67 5.01
CA ARG A 125 -1.03 0.71 3.54
C ARG A 125 0.35 0.36 2.97
N VAL A 126 1.44 0.77 3.62
CA VAL A 126 2.80 0.36 3.25
C VAL A 126 2.96 -1.15 3.35
N GLU A 127 2.60 -1.73 4.49
CA GLU A 127 2.60 -3.18 4.73
C GLU A 127 1.85 -3.93 3.61
N ARG A 128 0.61 -3.51 3.35
CA ARG A 128 -0.22 -4.09 2.29
C ARG A 128 0.42 -3.98 0.90
N ALA A 129 1.06 -2.84 0.58
CA ALA A 129 1.68 -2.63 -0.71
C ALA A 129 2.94 -3.50 -0.91
N VAL A 130 3.70 -3.72 0.17
CA VAL A 130 4.90 -4.58 0.18
C VAL A 130 4.52 -6.07 0.25
N GLY A 131 3.29 -6.39 0.67
CA GLY A 131 2.82 -7.77 0.81
C GLY A 131 3.35 -8.48 2.06
N ARG A 132 3.81 -7.70 3.04
CA ARG A 132 4.20 -8.17 4.38
C ARG A 132 3.23 -7.53 5.38
N PHE A 133 2.90 -8.22 6.47
CA PHE A 133 2.03 -7.66 7.51
C PHE A 133 2.74 -7.76 8.85
N THR A 134 3.69 -6.86 9.09
CA THR A 134 4.59 -6.92 10.26
C THR A 134 3.86 -6.66 11.59
N PHE A 135 2.68 -6.02 11.53
CA PHE A 135 1.80 -5.79 12.69
C PHE A 135 1.26 -7.09 13.33
N PHE A 136 1.25 -8.21 12.61
CA PHE A 136 0.80 -9.51 13.13
C PHE A 136 1.95 -10.48 13.48
N THR A 137 3.20 -10.05 13.30
CA THR A 137 4.42 -10.77 13.72
C THR A 137 4.95 -10.21 15.04
N GLU A 138 5.68 -11.04 15.80
CA GLU A 138 6.13 -10.71 17.16
C GLU A 138 6.97 -9.42 17.24
N ALA A 139 6.94 -8.76 18.41
CA ALA A 139 7.44 -7.41 18.63
C ALA A 139 8.93 -7.19 18.28
N GLU A 140 9.74 -8.24 18.26
CA GLU A 140 11.18 -8.18 17.95
C GLU A 140 11.45 -7.92 16.44
N GLU A 141 10.58 -8.44 15.55
CA GLU A 141 10.67 -8.19 14.10
C GLU A 141 10.16 -6.79 13.71
N GLN A 142 9.27 -6.18 14.50
CA GLN A 142 8.73 -4.84 14.24
C GLN A 142 9.82 -3.76 14.32
N THR A 143 10.70 -3.82 15.32
CA THR A 143 11.78 -2.83 15.50
C THR A 143 12.84 -2.89 14.40
N ALA A 144 13.19 -4.09 13.94
CA ALA A 144 14.17 -4.26 12.86
C ALA A 144 13.63 -3.75 11.52
N TRP A 145 12.34 -3.98 11.25
CA TRP A 145 11.70 -3.49 10.03
C TRP A 145 11.53 -1.96 10.01
N LEU A 146 11.19 -1.35 11.16
CA LEU A 146 11.08 0.11 11.28
C LEU A 146 12.42 0.80 10.98
N ASP A 147 13.53 0.24 11.46
CA ASP A 147 14.90 0.75 11.21
C ASP A 147 15.31 0.62 9.73
N GLU A 148 14.93 -0.49 9.08
CA GLU A 148 15.17 -0.70 7.65
C GLU A 148 14.35 0.25 6.77
N LEU A 149 13.10 0.52 7.15
CA LEU A 149 12.25 1.53 6.49
C LEU A 149 12.81 2.95 6.64
N GLU A 150 13.29 3.32 7.83
CA GLU A 150 13.92 4.62 8.06
C GLU A 150 15.19 4.78 7.23
N THR A 151 16.00 3.71 7.12
CA THR A 151 17.20 3.69 6.27
C THR A 151 16.85 3.84 4.78
N PHE A 152 15.81 3.15 4.29
CA PHE A 152 15.34 3.29 2.92
C PHE A 152 14.78 4.69 2.63
N ALA A 153 14.10 5.30 3.60
CA ALA A 153 13.60 6.67 3.49
C ALA A 153 14.71 7.73 3.58
N ALA A 154 15.77 7.47 4.36
CA ALA A 154 16.91 8.35 4.57
C ALA A 154 18.00 8.24 3.49
N GLY A 155 18.06 7.12 2.75
CA GLY A 155 19.02 6.83 1.68
C GLY A 155 18.85 7.64 0.39
N ARG A 156 18.49 8.92 0.51
CA ARG A 156 18.69 9.91 -0.56
C ARG A 156 20.12 10.43 -0.57
#